data_AF-A0A7X7EBJ0-F1
#
_entry.id   AF-A0A7X7EBJ0-F1
#
_cell.length_a   1.000
_cell.length_b   1.000
_cell.length_c   1.000
_cell.angle_alpha   90.00
_cell.angle_beta   90.00
_cell.angle_gamma   90.00
#
_symmetry.space_group_name_H-M   'P 1'
#
loop_
_entity.id
_entity.type
_entity.pdbx_description
1 polymer ?
#
loop_
_entity_poly.entity_id
_entity_poly.type
_entity_poly.pdbx_seq_one_letter_code
_entity_poly.pdbx_strand_id
1 'polypeptide(L)'
;MKPLFVQWGGGNIGRSFIARVFFQSGFRILFIDINQGLVDALNMTRSYTIESVFEEKTTTLVVSDVSAIHASDQEAVNEAIAEAAFLGVSVGRGAWPYIAPSLAQAISYRHARQPDNQLDIILAENIHGCRQFAASLLQPHLSAEVLLDAYVGLAETSIGKMVPIQDPTNPLILRSEPYNDLIVDQKAFHHPLPPSKDIHAVHPIAAYVDRKLFIHNMGHSAAAYLGFALHPDRLTIAEVLKDGSIRSQVEEAMKESRDVLLALYPGVFTPSDLDDHIQDLLRRFSNHALGDTVHRVGRDLKRKLRFDDRLLGIIIEAQKLGMHWEGIGRMYVKALSFEAPDAGGTPFLDDVRFLSSLIGLSWREKIRTASSWDESTLSRDLLDVVANKMELLM
;
A
#
# COMPACT_ATOMS: atom_id res chain seq x y z
N MET A 1 -28.75 14.97 -10.07
CA MET A 1 -27.51 14.60 -10.80
C MET A 1 -26.74 13.59 -9.97
N LYS A 2 -25.99 12.66 -10.57
CA LYS A 2 -25.13 11.73 -9.82
C LYS A 2 -24.05 12.53 -9.06
N PRO A 3 -23.73 12.18 -7.80
CA PRO A 3 -22.65 12.85 -7.07
C PRO A 3 -21.30 12.63 -7.78
N LEU A 4 -20.42 13.62 -7.67
CA LEU A 4 -19.09 13.58 -8.29
C LEU A 4 -18.06 13.03 -7.31
N PHE A 5 -17.32 12.00 -7.74
CA PHE A 5 -16.07 11.59 -7.11
C PHE A 5 -14.91 12.07 -7.97
N VAL A 6 -14.01 12.85 -7.37
CA VAL A 6 -12.76 13.26 -8.02
C VAL A 6 -11.65 12.32 -7.57
N GLN A 7 -10.85 11.83 -8.51
CA GLN A 7 -9.68 11.00 -8.23
C GLN A 7 -8.42 11.69 -8.77
N TRP A 8 -7.59 12.21 -7.86
CA TRP A 8 -6.27 12.73 -8.21
C TRP A 8 -5.28 11.59 -8.32
N GLY A 9 -4.69 11.45 -9.51
CA GLY A 9 -3.88 10.29 -9.88
C GLY A 9 -4.77 9.19 -10.45
N GLY A 10 -4.89 9.18 -11.78
CA GLY A 10 -5.60 8.18 -12.54
C GLY A 10 -4.76 6.94 -12.82
N GLY A 11 -3.73 6.61 -12.03
CA GLY A 11 -2.92 5.41 -12.22
C GLY A 11 -3.64 4.10 -11.93
N ASN A 12 -2.88 3.02 -11.81
CA ASN A 12 -3.40 1.67 -11.58
C ASN A 12 -4.35 1.57 -10.37
N ILE A 13 -3.94 2.09 -9.21
CA ILE A 13 -4.76 2.08 -7.99
C ILE A 13 -5.96 3.01 -8.12
N GLY A 14 -5.75 4.23 -8.62
CA GLY A 14 -6.83 5.21 -8.82
C GLY A 14 -7.97 4.66 -9.68
N ARG A 15 -7.65 4.03 -10.82
CA ARG A 15 -8.67 3.47 -11.75
C ARG A 15 -9.18 2.10 -11.33
N SER A 16 -8.30 1.13 -11.07
CA SER A 16 -8.74 -0.26 -10.81
C SER A 16 -9.35 -0.47 -9.42
N PHE A 17 -9.17 0.49 -8.50
CA PHE A 17 -9.61 0.36 -7.12
C PHE A 17 -10.47 1.52 -6.64
N ILE A 18 -9.89 2.70 -6.44
CA ILE A 18 -10.59 3.77 -5.70
C ILE A 18 -11.78 4.28 -6.49
N ALA A 19 -11.57 4.70 -7.74
CA ALA A 19 -12.65 5.14 -8.63
C ALA A 19 -13.68 4.03 -8.88
N ARG A 20 -13.25 2.76 -8.94
CA ARG A 20 -14.15 1.61 -9.07
C ARG A 20 -15.14 1.53 -7.91
N VAL A 21 -14.68 1.67 -6.67
CA VAL A 21 -15.53 1.59 -5.46
C VAL A 21 -16.59 2.69 -5.50
N PHE A 22 -16.20 3.92 -5.84
CA PHE A 22 -17.14 5.05 -5.93
C PHE A 22 -18.08 4.93 -7.13
N PHE A 23 -17.61 4.43 -8.27
CA PHE A 23 -18.46 4.16 -9.44
C PHE A 23 -19.55 3.14 -9.11
N GLN A 24 -19.21 2.04 -8.44
CA GLN A 24 -20.18 1.05 -7.99
C GLN A 24 -21.14 1.59 -6.92
N SER A 25 -20.75 2.66 -6.23
CA SER A 25 -21.58 3.40 -5.27
C SER A 25 -22.44 4.49 -5.94
N GLY A 26 -22.49 4.55 -7.27
CA GLY A 26 -23.38 5.44 -8.03
C GLY A 26 -22.79 6.81 -8.39
N PHE A 27 -21.48 7.02 -8.20
CA PHE A 27 -20.82 8.27 -8.54
C PHE A 27 -20.43 8.34 -10.02
N ARG A 28 -20.43 9.55 -10.57
CA ARG A 28 -19.68 9.86 -11.79
C ARG A 28 -18.24 10.17 -11.42
N ILE A 29 -17.30 9.84 -12.31
CA ILE A 29 -15.87 9.87 -11.99
C ILE A 29 -15.17 10.97 -12.80
N LEU A 30 -14.39 11.80 -12.11
CA LEU A 30 -13.47 12.72 -12.75
C LEU A 30 -12.05 12.42 -12.29
N PHE A 31 -11.13 12.18 -13.24
CA PHE A 31 -9.71 12.05 -12.93
C PHE A 31 -8.97 13.37 -13.08
N ILE A 32 -7.99 13.61 -12.21
CA ILE A 32 -6.97 14.65 -12.38
C ILE A 32 -5.63 13.95 -12.56
N ASP A 33 -4.94 14.17 -13.66
CA ASP A 33 -3.66 13.50 -13.97
C ASP A 33 -2.71 14.39 -14.77
N ILE A 34 -1.42 14.07 -14.73
CA ILE A 34 -0.37 14.74 -15.54
C ILE A 34 -0.12 14.05 -16.88
N ASN A 35 -0.65 12.84 -17.07
CA ASN A 35 -0.52 12.12 -18.32
C ASN A 35 -1.58 12.59 -19.32
N GLN A 36 -1.19 13.53 -20.21
CA GLN A 36 -2.08 14.06 -21.24
C GLN A 36 -2.70 12.96 -22.12
N GLY A 37 -1.92 11.94 -22.51
CA GLY A 37 -2.44 10.84 -23.34
C GLY A 37 -3.54 10.03 -22.65
N LEU A 38 -3.43 9.84 -21.32
CA LEU A 38 -4.49 9.23 -20.53
C LEU A 38 -5.73 10.14 -20.43
N VAL A 39 -5.52 11.43 -20.16
CA VAL A 39 -6.60 12.43 -20.07
C VAL A 39 -7.41 12.46 -21.37
N ASP A 40 -6.74 12.51 -22.52
CA ASP A 40 -7.36 12.53 -23.84
C ASP A 40 -8.13 11.23 -24.09
N ALA A 41 -7.52 10.07 -23.81
CA ALA A 41 -8.16 8.77 -24.00
C ALA A 41 -9.45 8.61 -23.16
N LEU A 42 -9.42 9.06 -21.90
CA LEU A 42 -10.58 9.03 -21.00
C LEU A 42 -11.68 9.98 -21.48
N ASN A 43 -11.34 11.19 -21.93
CA ASN A 43 -12.33 12.16 -22.41
C ASN A 43 -12.95 11.77 -23.76
N MET A 44 -12.19 11.11 -24.63
CA MET A 44 -12.66 10.58 -25.90
C MET A 44 -13.61 9.39 -25.70
N THR A 45 -13.22 8.44 -24.84
CA THR A 45 -13.95 7.16 -24.68
C THR A 45 -15.05 7.24 -23.62
N ARG A 46 -14.95 8.20 -22.69
CA ARG A 46 -15.85 8.40 -21.53
C ARG A 46 -16.03 7.17 -20.64
N SER A 47 -15.12 6.21 -20.76
CA SER A 47 -15.13 4.95 -20.04
C SER A 47 -13.76 4.26 -20.08
N TYR A 48 -13.57 3.29 -19.19
CA TYR A 48 -12.45 2.36 -19.19
C TYR A 48 -12.89 1.02 -18.60
N THR A 49 -12.07 -0.01 -18.77
CA THR A 49 -12.39 -1.40 -18.41
C THR A 49 -11.45 -1.90 -17.32
N ILE A 50 -12.01 -2.61 -16.34
CA ILE A 50 -11.27 -3.32 -15.30
C ILE A 50 -11.52 -4.82 -15.49
N GLU A 51 -10.47 -5.57 -15.75
CA GLU A 51 -10.44 -7.02 -15.79
C GLU A 51 -9.94 -7.55 -14.44
N SER A 52 -10.86 -8.09 -13.64
CA SER A 52 -10.48 -8.78 -12.41
C SER A 52 -10.06 -10.21 -12.74
N VAL A 53 -8.79 -10.54 -12.47
CA VAL A 53 -8.17 -11.81 -12.84
C VAL A 53 -7.89 -12.65 -11.60
N PHE A 54 -8.38 -13.89 -11.62
CA PHE A 54 -8.14 -14.87 -10.57
C PHE A 54 -8.08 -16.27 -11.16
N GLU A 55 -6.90 -16.88 -11.12
CA GLU A 55 -6.62 -18.14 -11.82
C GLU A 55 -7.00 -18.00 -13.31
N GLU A 56 -7.80 -18.94 -13.83
CA GLU A 56 -8.27 -18.93 -15.23
C GLU A 56 -9.50 -18.04 -15.46
N LYS A 57 -10.03 -17.41 -14.41
CA LYS A 57 -11.25 -16.58 -14.49
C LYS A 57 -10.90 -15.11 -14.64
N THR A 58 -11.55 -14.48 -15.63
CA THR A 58 -11.56 -13.03 -15.82
C THR A 58 -12.99 -12.52 -15.74
N THR A 59 -13.24 -11.55 -14.87
CA THR A 59 -14.51 -10.81 -14.84
C THR A 59 -14.28 -9.36 -15.19
N THR A 60 -15.11 -8.81 -16.06
CA THR A 60 -14.94 -7.46 -16.60
C THR A 60 -15.95 -6.48 -16.01
N LEU A 61 -15.48 -5.30 -15.65
CA LEU A 61 -16.30 -4.15 -15.27
C LEU A 61 -15.97 -2.97 -16.19
N VAL A 62 -16.97 -2.42 -16.86
CA VAL A 62 -16.83 -1.16 -17.60
C VAL A 62 -17.22 -0.01 -16.67
N VAL A 63 -16.27 0.86 -16.38
CA VAL A 63 -16.49 2.11 -15.65
C VAL A 63 -16.85 3.18 -16.67
N SER A 64 -18.09 3.65 -16.63
CA SER A 64 -18.64 4.68 -17.53
C SER A 64 -18.87 6.00 -16.79
N ASP A 65 -19.36 7.03 -17.50
CA ASP A 65 -19.53 8.40 -16.97
C ASP A 65 -18.22 8.98 -16.41
N VAL A 66 -17.15 8.78 -17.19
CA VAL A 66 -15.79 9.22 -16.84
C VAL A 66 -15.41 10.48 -17.62
N SER A 67 -14.78 11.42 -16.93
CA SER A 67 -14.05 12.54 -17.54
C SER A 67 -12.67 12.69 -16.90
N ALA A 68 -11.79 13.47 -17.51
CA ALA A 68 -10.46 13.75 -16.98
C ALA A 68 -10.05 15.20 -17.23
N ILE A 69 -9.26 15.75 -16.31
CA ILE A 69 -8.66 17.07 -16.38
C ILE A 69 -7.14 16.90 -16.28
N HIS A 70 -6.39 17.63 -17.09
CA HIS A 70 -4.95 17.70 -16.93
C HIS A 70 -4.59 18.56 -15.71
N ALA A 71 -3.68 18.10 -14.85
CA ALA A 71 -3.39 18.74 -13.56
C ALA A 71 -2.83 20.18 -13.67
N SER A 72 -2.41 20.63 -14.86
CA SER A 72 -1.99 22.02 -15.09
C SER A 72 -3.16 22.99 -15.29
N ASP A 73 -4.38 22.50 -15.54
CA ASP A 73 -5.57 23.33 -15.69
C ASP A 73 -6.16 23.65 -14.31
N GLN A 74 -5.57 24.65 -13.65
CA GLN A 74 -5.93 25.00 -12.28
C GLN A 74 -7.39 25.45 -12.14
N GLU A 75 -7.95 26.13 -13.15
CA GLU A 75 -9.35 26.58 -13.12
C GLU A 75 -10.29 25.39 -13.14
N ALA A 76 -10.06 24.43 -14.04
CA ALA A 76 -10.85 23.21 -14.11
C ALA A 76 -10.68 22.34 -12.84
N VAL A 77 -9.47 22.25 -12.28
CA VAL A 77 -9.21 21.57 -11.00
C VAL A 77 -10.00 22.23 -9.85
N ASN A 78 -10.00 23.56 -9.79
CA ASN A 78 -10.74 24.31 -8.77
C ASN A 78 -12.24 24.03 -8.83
N GLU A 79 -12.84 24.08 -10.03
CA GLU A 79 -14.28 23.80 -10.20
C GLU A 79 -14.61 22.33 -9.90
N ALA A 80 -13.78 21.38 -10.34
CA ALA A 80 -13.99 19.96 -10.07
C ALA A 80 -13.97 19.65 -8.57
N ILE A 81 -13.00 20.19 -7.82
CA ILE A 81 -12.92 20.01 -6.37
C ILE A 81 -14.00 20.82 -5.64
N ALA A 82 -14.44 21.94 -6.20
CA ALA A 82 -15.59 22.67 -5.68
C ALA A 82 -16.90 21.88 -5.81
N GLU A 83 -17.07 21.06 -6.84
CA GLU A 83 -18.27 20.23 -7.00
C GLU A 83 -18.17 18.88 -6.27
N ALA A 84 -16.96 18.37 -6.03
CA ALA A 84 -16.73 17.03 -5.49
C ALA A 84 -17.51 16.77 -4.20
N ALA A 85 -18.12 15.58 -4.11
CA ALA A 85 -18.68 15.05 -2.87
C ALA A 85 -17.58 14.34 -2.04
N PHE A 86 -16.67 13.64 -2.71
CA PHE A 86 -15.47 13.06 -2.13
C PHE A 86 -14.30 13.22 -3.11
N LEU A 87 -13.08 13.31 -2.56
CA LEU A 87 -11.84 13.35 -3.31
C LEU A 87 -10.96 12.14 -2.92
N GLY A 88 -10.43 11.41 -3.87
CA GLY A 88 -9.36 10.43 -3.65
C GLY A 88 -8.02 10.96 -4.15
N VAL A 89 -6.93 10.60 -3.47
CA VAL A 89 -5.56 10.91 -3.92
C VAL A 89 -4.73 9.63 -3.91
N SER A 90 -4.18 9.25 -5.07
CA SER A 90 -3.25 8.13 -5.21
C SER A 90 -2.18 8.46 -6.27
N VAL A 91 -1.16 9.23 -5.86
CA VAL A 91 -0.10 9.74 -6.73
C VAL A 91 1.30 9.25 -6.33
N GLY A 92 1.44 8.67 -5.14
CA GLY A 92 2.72 8.24 -4.59
C GLY A 92 3.46 9.37 -3.90
N ARG A 93 4.26 9.03 -2.88
CA ARG A 93 4.99 9.98 -2.01
C ARG A 93 5.77 11.06 -2.77
N GLY A 94 6.41 10.70 -3.87
CA GLY A 94 7.25 11.62 -4.66
C GLY A 94 6.46 12.72 -5.39
N ALA A 95 5.16 12.50 -5.65
CA ALA A 95 4.32 13.47 -6.34
C ALA A 95 3.70 14.53 -5.40
N TRP A 96 3.60 14.23 -4.10
CA TRP A 96 2.96 15.09 -3.11
C TRP A 96 3.46 16.55 -3.06
N PRO A 97 4.79 16.81 -3.06
CA PRO A 97 5.29 18.19 -3.06
C PRO A 97 4.84 19.02 -4.27
N TYR A 98 4.52 18.37 -5.40
CA TYR A 98 4.09 19.04 -6.63
C TYR A 98 2.57 19.23 -6.69
N ILE A 99 1.78 18.32 -6.11
CA ILE A 99 0.31 18.43 -6.10
C ILE A 99 -0.21 19.33 -4.98
N ALA A 100 0.50 19.41 -3.84
CA ALA A 100 0.01 20.10 -2.66
C ALA A 100 -0.32 21.59 -2.87
N PRO A 101 0.46 22.40 -3.61
CA PRO A 101 0.10 23.79 -3.87
C PRO A 101 -1.23 23.92 -4.63
N SER A 102 -1.41 23.11 -5.69
CA SER A 102 -2.60 23.12 -6.53
C SER A 102 -3.84 22.62 -5.78
N LEU A 103 -3.69 21.55 -5.00
CA LEU A 103 -4.76 21.00 -4.17
C LEU A 103 -5.17 21.99 -3.07
N ALA A 104 -4.22 22.63 -2.39
CA ALA A 104 -4.51 23.64 -1.37
C ALA A 104 -5.21 24.89 -1.96
N GLN A 105 -4.83 25.31 -3.16
CA GLN A 105 -5.53 26.38 -3.87
C GLN A 105 -6.99 25.99 -4.17
N ALA A 106 -7.23 24.76 -4.64
CA ALA A 106 -8.58 24.27 -4.91
C ALA A 106 -9.43 24.10 -3.63
N ILE A 107 -8.83 23.65 -2.53
CA ILE A 107 -9.47 23.62 -1.20
C ILE A 107 -9.88 25.03 -0.76
N SER A 108 -8.98 26.01 -0.91
CA SER A 108 -9.25 27.41 -0.55
C SER A 108 -10.34 28.02 -1.43
N TYR A 109 -10.31 27.72 -2.73
CA TYR A 109 -11.36 28.10 -3.68
C TYR A 109 -12.72 27.53 -3.29
N ARG A 110 -12.76 26.25 -2.91
CA ARG A 110 -13.96 25.58 -2.40
C ARG A 110 -14.48 26.28 -1.14
N HIS A 111 -13.62 26.46 -0.13
CA HIS A 111 -13.99 27.06 1.16
C HIS A 111 -14.62 28.44 1.00
N ALA A 112 -14.06 29.31 0.15
CA ALA A 112 -14.58 30.66 -0.08
C ALA A 112 -16.03 30.67 -0.62
N ARG A 113 -16.46 29.60 -1.30
CA ARG A 113 -17.81 29.48 -1.90
C ARG A 113 -18.79 28.72 -1.03
N GLN A 114 -18.29 27.82 -0.19
CA GLN A 114 -19.10 26.90 0.61
C GLN A 114 -18.40 26.56 1.94
N PRO A 115 -18.23 27.55 2.84
CA PRO A 115 -17.47 27.38 4.08
C PRO A 115 -18.08 26.31 5.01
N ASP A 116 -19.38 26.06 4.90
CA ASP A 116 -20.10 25.07 5.71
C ASP A 116 -20.13 23.65 5.09
N ASN A 117 -19.59 23.47 3.87
CA ASN A 117 -19.57 22.18 3.18
C ASN A 117 -18.15 21.63 3.11
N GLN A 118 -17.78 20.84 4.12
CA GLN A 118 -16.44 20.27 4.27
C GLN A 118 -16.03 19.42 3.05
N LEU A 119 -14.75 19.09 2.96
CA LEU A 119 -14.24 18.19 1.93
C LEU A 119 -13.59 16.97 2.58
N ASP A 120 -14.11 15.78 2.30
CA ASP A 120 -13.47 14.54 2.70
C ASP A 120 -12.52 14.03 1.60
N ILE A 121 -11.25 13.85 1.98
CA ILE A 121 -10.16 13.39 1.12
C ILE A 121 -9.67 12.03 1.58
N ILE A 122 -9.76 11.05 0.69
CA ILE A 122 -9.30 9.68 0.87
C ILE A 122 -7.85 9.58 0.39
N LEU A 123 -6.94 9.41 1.34
CA LEU A 123 -5.50 9.31 1.09
C LEU A 123 -5.14 7.85 0.75
N ALA A 124 -5.29 7.50 -0.52
CA ALA A 124 -5.03 6.18 -1.08
C ALA A 124 -3.55 5.96 -1.41
N GLU A 125 -2.71 6.11 -0.38
CA GLU A 125 -1.25 6.16 -0.50
C GLU A 125 -0.56 5.06 0.32
N ASN A 126 0.59 4.59 -0.17
CA ASN A 126 1.44 3.67 0.59
C ASN A 126 2.48 4.44 1.42
N ILE A 127 2.00 5.32 2.30
CA ILE A 127 2.81 6.20 3.14
C ILE A 127 2.39 5.99 4.60
N HIS A 128 3.34 5.65 5.47
CA HIS A 128 3.08 5.61 6.91
C HIS A 128 2.89 7.05 7.46
N GLY A 129 1.87 7.28 8.28
CA GLY A 129 1.51 8.63 8.75
C GLY A 129 1.08 9.56 7.62
N CYS A 130 0.33 9.04 6.64
CA CYS A 130 -0.04 9.77 5.43
C CYS A 130 -0.84 11.03 5.73
N ARG A 131 -1.69 11.02 6.77
CA ARG A 131 -2.47 12.20 7.17
C ARG A 131 -1.55 13.35 7.55
N GLN A 132 -0.61 13.12 8.47
CA GLN A 132 0.31 14.17 8.93
C GLN A 132 1.22 14.63 7.78
N PHE A 133 1.68 13.71 6.94
CA PHE A 133 2.46 14.03 5.76
C PHE A 133 1.69 14.94 4.79
N ALA A 134 0.47 14.57 4.40
CA ALA A 134 -0.37 15.37 3.52
C ALA A 134 -0.70 16.74 4.14
N ALA A 135 -1.09 16.77 5.42
CA ALA A 135 -1.39 18.02 6.13
C ALA A 135 -0.19 18.98 6.14
N SER A 136 1.02 18.48 6.41
CA SER A 136 2.24 19.29 6.45
C SER A 136 2.58 19.96 5.10
N LEU A 137 2.21 19.31 4.00
CA LEU A 137 2.43 19.84 2.65
C LEU A 137 1.32 20.76 2.19
N LEU A 138 0.07 20.55 2.64
CA LEU A 138 -1.06 21.40 2.28
C LEU A 138 -1.07 22.72 3.06
N GLN A 139 -0.82 22.66 4.37
CA GLN A 139 -0.97 23.80 5.28
C GLN A 139 -0.26 25.08 4.83
N PRO A 140 0.98 25.06 4.29
CA PRO A 140 1.68 26.27 3.86
C PRO A 140 1.05 26.98 2.64
N HIS A 141 0.15 26.30 1.92
CA HIS A 141 -0.43 26.79 0.66
C HIS A 141 -1.93 27.15 0.78
N LEU A 142 -2.55 26.87 1.92
CA LEU A 142 -3.95 27.22 2.17
C LEU A 142 -4.11 28.73 2.41
N SER A 143 -5.28 29.27 2.08
CA SER A 143 -5.63 30.62 2.51
C SER A 143 -5.74 30.69 4.04
N ALA A 144 -5.49 31.87 4.61
CA ALA A 144 -5.52 32.08 6.07
C ALA A 144 -6.88 31.80 6.72
N GLU A 145 -7.96 31.78 5.93
CA GLU A 145 -9.32 31.50 6.39
C GLU A 145 -9.61 30.00 6.54
N VAL A 146 -8.81 29.13 5.92
CA VAL A 146 -9.03 27.68 5.95
C VAL A 146 -8.31 27.06 7.15
N LEU A 147 -9.10 26.61 8.12
CA LEU A 147 -8.62 25.73 9.18
C LEU A 147 -8.69 24.28 8.69
N LEU A 148 -7.54 23.72 8.29
CA LEU A 148 -7.46 22.43 7.60
C LEU A 148 -8.22 21.30 8.33
N ASP A 149 -7.93 21.06 9.62
CA ASP A 149 -8.57 19.97 10.38
C ASP A 149 -10.06 20.19 10.64
N ALA A 150 -10.57 21.42 10.51
CA ALA A 150 -11.99 21.72 10.70
C ALA A 150 -12.79 21.60 9.40
N TYR A 151 -12.13 21.83 8.25
CA TYR A 151 -12.78 21.89 6.94
C TYR A 151 -12.50 20.67 6.06
N VAL A 152 -11.39 19.96 6.29
CA VAL A 152 -10.94 18.85 5.46
C VAL A 152 -10.77 17.57 6.27
N GLY A 153 -11.54 16.55 5.90
CA GLY A 153 -11.41 15.21 6.43
C GLY A 153 -10.30 14.45 5.72
N LEU A 154 -9.07 14.48 6.25
CA LEU A 154 -7.95 13.70 5.71
C LEU A 154 -8.02 12.24 6.22
N ALA A 155 -8.67 11.38 5.44
CA ALA A 155 -8.89 9.97 5.76
C ALA A 155 -7.75 9.10 5.26
N GLU A 156 -6.99 8.52 6.19
CA GLU A 156 -6.01 7.49 5.86
C GLU A 156 -6.69 6.21 5.40
N THR A 157 -5.96 5.42 4.61
CA THR A 157 -6.45 4.16 4.08
C THR A 157 -5.47 3.02 4.33
N SER A 158 -5.99 1.80 4.39
CA SER A 158 -5.18 0.57 4.30
C SER A 158 -5.54 -0.18 3.02
N ILE A 159 -4.68 -0.07 2.01
CA ILE A 159 -4.91 -0.63 0.67
C ILE A 159 -4.16 -1.92 0.49
N GLY A 160 -4.91 -3.01 0.30
CA GLY A 160 -4.37 -4.36 0.09
C GLY A 160 -4.41 -4.87 -1.35
N LYS A 161 -4.85 -4.08 -2.34
CA LYS A 161 -5.06 -4.56 -3.72
C LYS A 161 -3.73 -4.80 -4.47
N MET A 162 -3.58 -5.99 -5.03
CA MET A 162 -2.51 -6.40 -5.93
C MET A 162 -2.91 -6.11 -7.37
N VAL A 163 -2.01 -5.45 -8.08
CA VAL A 163 -2.20 -5.08 -9.48
C VAL A 163 -0.99 -5.58 -10.27
N PRO A 164 -1.17 -6.47 -11.26
CA PRO A 164 -0.08 -6.96 -12.10
C PRO A 164 0.54 -5.81 -12.91
N ILE A 165 1.65 -6.10 -13.58
CA ILE A 165 2.17 -5.20 -14.62
C ILE A 165 1.10 -5.07 -15.71
N GLN A 166 0.78 -3.83 -16.06
CA GLN A 166 -0.24 -3.53 -17.05
C GLN A 166 0.36 -3.58 -18.46
N ASP A 167 -0.48 -3.91 -19.44
CA ASP A 167 -0.13 -3.75 -20.85
C ASP A 167 -0.13 -2.26 -21.20
N PRO A 168 1.03 -1.67 -21.57
CA PRO A 168 1.11 -0.25 -21.89
C PRO A 168 0.40 0.11 -23.21
N THR A 169 0.08 -0.87 -24.08
CA THR A 169 -0.54 -0.61 -25.38
C THR A 169 -2.01 -0.24 -25.29
N ASN A 170 -2.70 -0.59 -24.18
CA ASN A 170 -4.09 -0.25 -23.96
C ASN A 170 -4.31 0.35 -22.55
N PRO A 171 -4.09 1.66 -22.37
CA PRO A 171 -4.18 2.30 -21.05
C PRO A 171 -5.60 2.30 -20.45
N LEU A 172 -6.63 2.01 -21.25
CA LEU A 172 -8.02 1.97 -20.83
C LEU A 172 -8.48 0.56 -20.41
N ILE A 173 -7.62 -0.46 -20.47
CA ILE A 173 -7.89 -1.78 -19.89
C ILE A 173 -6.91 -1.98 -18.73
N LEU A 174 -7.46 -2.20 -17.53
CA LEU A 174 -6.65 -2.51 -16.35
C LEU A 174 -6.92 -3.92 -15.86
N ARG A 175 -5.87 -4.70 -15.66
CA ARG A 175 -5.94 -6.00 -15.00
C ARG A 175 -5.65 -5.83 -13.52
N SER A 176 -6.42 -6.46 -12.65
CA SER A 176 -6.19 -6.43 -11.20
C SER A 176 -6.80 -7.65 -10.52
N GLU A 177 -6.50 -7.91 -9.26
CA GLU A 177 -7.20 -8.97 -8.54
C GLU A 177 -8.65 -8.56 -8.15
N PRO A 178 -9.52 -9.52 -7.78
CA PRO A 178 -10.89 -9.23 -7.34
C PRO A 178 -11.03 -8.57 -5.96
N TYR A 179 -9.97 -8.47 -5.15
CA TYR A 179 -10.01 -7.83 -3.83
C TYR A 179 -10.30 -6.33 -3.97
N ASN A 180 -11.32 -5.84 -3.25
CA ASN A 180 -11.79 -4.45 -3.32
C ASN A 180 -12.19 -3.86 -1.95
N ASP A 181 -11.70 -4.39 -0.83
CA ASP A 181 -12.00 -3.80 0.47
C ASP A 181 -11.17 -2.53 0.69
N LEU A 182 -11.82 -1.37 0.57
CA LEU A 182 -11.30 -0.04 0.86
C LEU A 182 -11.51 0.27 2.34
N ILE A 183 -10.45 0.07 3.11
CA ILE A 183 -10.43 0.34 4.55
C ILE A 183 -10.05 1.80 4.77
N VAL A 184 -10.89 2.54 5.48
CA VAL A 184 -10.74 4.00 5.70
C VAL A 184 -10.88 4.36 7.18
N ASP A 185 -10.19 5.40 7.64
CA ASP A 185 -10.37 5.91 9.00
C ASP A 185 -11.77 6.53 9.19
N GLN A 186 -12.61 5.86 9.98
CA GLN A 186 -13.97 6.32 10.26
C GLN A 186 -13.99 7.72 10.88
N LYS A 187 -13.02 8.05 11.73
CA LYS A 187 -13.01 9.34 12.47
C LYS A 187 -12.56 10.53 11.63
N ALA A 188 -12.08 10.30 10.41
CA ALA A 188 -11.59 11.36 9.55
C ALA A 188 -12.69 12.03 8.72
N PHE A 189 -13.86 11.42 8.57
CA PHE A 189 -14.91 11.92 7.67
C PHE A 189 -15.86 12.90 8.37
N HIS A 190 -16.20 13.98 7.66
CA HIS A 190 -17.27 14.91 8.03
C HIS A 190 -18.63 14.48 7.48
N HIS A 191 -18.65 13.83 6.31
CA HIS A 191 -19.86 13.34 5.65
C HIS A 191 -20.06 11.84 5.85
N PRO A 192 -21.32 11.35 5.82
CA PRO A 192 -21.57 9.93 5.78
C PRO A 192 -20.97 9.32 4.51
N LEU A 193 -20.22 8.23 4.69
CA LEU A 193 -19.72 7.43 3.57
C LEU A 193 -20.87 6.87 2.73
N PRO A 194 -20.70 6.75 1.40
CA PRO A 194 -21.75 6.20 0.56
C PRO A 194 -21.98 4.72 0.89
N PRO A 195 -23.23 4.22 0.77
CA PRO A 195 -23.52 2.80 0.97
C PRO A 195 -22.71 1.94 -0.02
N SER A 196 -21.80 1.14 0.50
CA SER A 196 -20.96 0.26 -0.30
C SER A 196 -20.54 -0.95 0.53
N LYS A 197 -20.55 -2.13 -0.10
CA LYS A 197 -19.99 -3.36 0.50
C LYS A 197 -18.46 -3.37 0.48
N ASP A 198 -17.87 -2.51 -0.35
CA ASP A 198 -16.43 -2.43 -0.59
C ASP A 198 -15.77 -1.37 0.33
N ILE A 199 -16.54 -0.52 1.02
CA ILE A 199 -16.00 0.49 1.95
C ILE A 199 -16.15 0.01 3.39
N HIS A 200 -15.02 -0.07 4.09
CA HIS A 200 -14.96 -0.52 5.49
C HIS A 200 -14.39 0.62 6.34
N ALA A 201 -15.28 1.33 7.02
CA ALA A 201 -14.90 2.38 7.96
C ALA A 201 -14.46 1.76 9.29
N VAL A 202 -13.24 2.05 9.72
CA VAL A 202 -12.63 1.41 10.89
C VAL A 202 -12.01 2.43 11.84
N HIS A 203 -11.78 2.03 13.08
CA HIS A 203 -11.00 2.81 14.03
C HIS A 203 -10.37 1.91 15.11
N PRO A 204 -9.09 2.12 15.51
CA PRO A 204 -8.13 3.05 14.92
C PRO A 204 -7.54 2.51 13.59
N ILE A 205 -7.37 3.38 12.59
CA ILE A 205 -6.83 3.00 11.27
C ILE A 205 -5.40 2.46 11.35
N ALA A 206 -4.60 2.90 12.33
CA ALA A 206 -3.24 2.43 12.56
C ALA A 206 -3.17 0.91 12.69
N ALA A 207 -4.14 0.28 13.35
CA ALA A 207 -4.19 -1.17 13.49
C ALA A 207 -4.28 -1.90 12.14
N TYR A 208 -5.02 -1.32 11.17
CA TYR A 208 -5.20 -1.90 9.84
C TYR A 208 -4.04 -1.57 8.90
N VAL A 209 -3.35 -0.44 9.12
CA VAL A 209 -2.08 -0.13 8.46
C VAL A 209 -1.02 -1.15 8.89
N ASP A 210 -0.92 -1.41 10.19
CA ASP A 210 0.01 -2.39 10.75
C ASP A 210 -0.36 -3.82 10.36
N ARG A 211 -1.65 -4.18 10.33
CA ARG A 211 -2.11 -5.47 9.77
C ARG A 211 -1.61 -5.67 8.34
N LYS A 212 -1.74 -4.65 7.48
CA LYS A 212 -1.23 -4.72 6.10
C LYS A 212 0.30 -4.82 6.09
N LEU A 213 1.00 -4.05 6.90
CA LEU A 213 2.47 -4.06 6.91
C LEU A 213 3.03 -5.40 7.42
N PHE A 214 2.52 -5.88 8.55
CA PHE A 214 3.09 -7.01 9.29
C PHE A 214 2.48 -8.38 8.96
N ILE A 215 1.34 -8.43 8.25
CA ILE A 215 0.80 -9.68 7.69
C ILE A 215 0.95 -9.70 6.17
N HIS A 216 0.35 -8.76 5.44
CA HIS A 216 0.37 -8.78 3.98
C HIS A 216 1.76 -8.54 3.41
N ASN A 217 2.36 -7.36 3.64
CA ASN A 217 3.67 -7.05 3.07
C ASN A 217 4.75 -8.00 3.58
N MET A 218 4.72 -8.34 4.88
CA MET A 218 5.62 -9.29 5.52
C MET A 218 5.50 -10.68 4.89
N GLY A 219 4.30 -11.27 4.85
CA GLY A 219 4.06 -12.61 4.30
C GLY A 219 4.43 -12.71 2.83
N HIS A 220 4.18 -11.67 2.04
CA HIS A 220 4.56 -11.62 0.62
C HIS A 220 6.09 -11.61 0.46
N SER A 221 6.79 -10.83 1.28
CA SER A 221 8.26 -10.81 1.30
C SER A 221 8.85 -12.12 1.85
N ALA A 222 8.25 -12.72 2.88
CA ALA A 222 8.63 -14.02 3.40
C ALA A 222 8.57 -15.12 2.33
N ALA A 223 7.48 -15.16 1.54
CA ALA A 223 7.34 -16.08 0.41
C ALA A 223 8.45 -15.90 -0.64
N ALA A 224 8.84 -14.65 -0.95
CA ALA A 224 9.94 -14.38 -1.88
C ALA A 224 11.30 -14.84 -1.32
N TYR A 225 11.62 -14.50 -0.07
CA TYR A 225 12.93 -14.79 0.52
C TYR A 225 13.13 -16.28 0.78
N LEU A 226 12.14 -16.94 1.39
CA LEU A 226 12.19 -18.39 1.61
C LEU A 226 12.10 -19.15 0.29
N GLY A 227 11.22 -18.72 -0.61
CA GLY A 227 11.04 -19.32 -1.93
C GLY A 227 12.34 -19.33 -2.73
N PHE A 228 13.02 -18.18 -2.83
CA PHE A 228 14.31 -18.09 -3.52
C PHE A 228 15.40 -18.93 -2.86
N ALA A 229 15.47 -18.93 -1.52
CA ALA A 229 16.48 -19.68 -0.79
C ALA A 229 16.38 -21.20 -0.99
N LEU A 230 15.17 -21.73 -1.21
CA LEU A 230 14.92 -23.17 -1.36
C LEU A 230 14.74 -23.61 -2.82
N HIS A 231 14.19 -22.75 -3.67
CA HIS A 231 13.90 -23.01 -5.09
C HIS A 231 14.25 -21.80 -5.95
N PRO A 232 15.55 -21.52 -6.16
CA PRO A 232 16.01 -20.36 -6.95
C PRO A 232 15.56 -20.40 -8.42
N ASP A 233 15.11 -21.54 -8.91
CA ASP A 233 14.55 -21.77 -10.25
C ASP A 233 13.08 -21.36 -10.39
N ARG A 234 12.34 -21.20 -9.29
CA ARG A 234 10.93 -20.77 -9.32
C ARG A 234 10.85 -19.24 -9.37
N LEU A 235 10.29 -18.72 -10.45
CA LEU A 235 10.37 -17.29 -10.76
C LEU A 235 9.22 -16.48 -10.18
N THR A 236 8.09 -17.12 -9.85
CA THR A 236 6.89 -16.45 -9.34
C THR A 236 6.51 -16.87 -7.93
N ILE A 237 5.83 -15.96 -7.21
CA ILE A 237 5.28 -16.23 -5.87
C ILE A 237 4.28 -17.40 -5.89
N ALA A 238 3.47 -17.47 -6.95
CA ALA A 238 2.54 -18.58 -7.13
C ALA A 238 3.26 -19.93 -7.28
N GLU A 239 4.42 -19.99 -7.94
CA GLU A 239 5.20 -21.21 -8.07
C GLU A 239 5.87 -21.63 -6.77
N VAL A 240 6.47 -20.70 -6.02
CA VAL A 240 7.11 -21.02 -4.73
C VAL A 240 6.08 -21.54 -3.72
N LEU A 241 4.88 -20.95 -3.69
CA LEU A 241 3.80 -21.37 -2.78
C LEU A 241 3.11 -22.69 -3.15
N LYS A 242 3.44 -23.31 -4.29
CA LYS A 242 3.07 -24.71 -4.57
C LYS A 242 3.81 -25.69 -3.66
N ASP A 243 4.97 -25.30 -3.11
CA ASP A 243 5.64 -26.09 -2.09
C ASP A 243 4.91 -25.93 -0.75
N GLY A 244 4.29 -27.02 -0.28
CA GLY A 244 3.54 -27.03 0.98
C GLY A 244 4.40 -26.71 2.22
N SER A 245 5.70 -26.99 2.18
CA SER A 245 6.63 -26.64 3.26
C SER A 245 6.87 -25.13 3.31
N ILE A 246 7.09 -24.49 2.15
CA ILE A 246 7.23 -23.02 2.06
C ILE A 246 5.93 -22.36 2.52
N ARG A 247 4.79 -22.80 1.98
CA ARG A 247 3.48 -22.24 2.35
C ARG A 247 3.25 -22.30 3.86
N SER A 248 3.55 -23.44 4.48
CA SER A 248 3.35 -23.63 5.93
C SER A 248 4.26 -22.74 6.77
N GLN A 249 5.53 -22.56 6.38
CA GLN A 249 6.47 -21.68 7.10
C GLN A 249 6.13 -20.20 6.94
N VAL A 250 5.64 -19.79 5.76
CA VAL A 250 5.15 -18.42 5.54
C VAL A 250 3.89 -18.18 6.38
N GLU A 251 2.97 -19.14 6.42
CA GLU A 251 1.78 -19.07 7.27
C GLU A 251 2.14 -18.98 8.76
N GLU A 252 3.10 -19.78 9.23
CA GLU A 252 3.59 -19.73 10.61
C GLU A 252 4.15 -18.35 10.96
N ALA A 253 5.00 -17.77 10.10
CA ALA A 253 5.50 -16.41 10.31
C ALA A 253 4.38 -15.37 10.33
N MET A 254 3.35 -15.51 9.47
CA MET A 254 2.18 -14.64 9.48
C MET A 254 1.35 -14.78 10.78
N LYS A 255 1.30 -15.98 11.35
CA LYS A 255 0.63 -16.26 12.64
C LYS A 255 1.39 -15.67 13.83
N GLU A 256 2.72 -15.68 13.81
CA GLU A 256 3.53 -14.93 14.79
C GLU A 256 3.18 -13.43 14.75
N SER A 257 3.13 -12.83 13.55
CA SER A 257 2.70 -11.42 13.40
C SER A 257 1.27 -11.16 13.87
N ARG A 258 0.34 -12.09 13.59
CA ARG A 258 -1.04 -12.01 14.07
C ARG A 258 -1.08 -11.91 15.60
N ASP A 259 -0.34 -12.77 16.29
CA ASP A 259 -0.36 -12.81 17.75
C ASP A 259 0.15 -11.48 18.34
N VAL A 260 1.20 -10.92 17.73
CA VAL A 260 1.73 -9.60 18.11
C VAL A 260 0.71 -8.49 17.84
N LEU A 261 0.00 -8.51 16.71
CA LEU A 261 -1.05 -7.54 16.40
C LEU A 261 -2.24 -7.60 17.37
N LEU A 262 -2.63 -8.79 17.82
CA LEU A 262 -3.68 -8.96 18.85
C LEU A 262 -3.26 -8.33 20.18
N ALA A 263 -1.98 -8.40 20.53
CA ALA A 263 -1.43 -7.77 21.72
C ALA A 263 -1.28 -6.24 21.58
N LEU A 264 -0.87 -5.75 20.41
CA LEU A 264 -0.74 -4.32 20.13
C LEU A 264 -2.09 -3.59 20.06
N TYR A 265 -3.13 -4.26 19.57
CA TYR A 265 -4.44 -3.66 19.31
C TYR A 265 -5.59 -4.47 19.95
N PRO A 266 -5.63 -4.53 21.30
CA PRO A 266 -6.64 -5.32 22.00
C PRO A 266 -8.05 -4.84 21.67
N GLY A 267 -8.91 -5.76 21.22
CA GLY A 267 -10.31 -5.49 20.89
C GLY A 267 -10.55 -4.92 19.49
N VAL A 268 -9.50 -4.67 18.69
CA VAL A 268 -9.66 -4.23 17.29
C VAL A 268 -9.82 -5.42 16.35
N PHE A 269 -9.12 -6.52 16.64
CA PHE A 269 -9.18 -7.76 15.87
C PHE A 269 -9.53 -8.94 16.77
N THR A 270 -10.18 -9.95 16.20
CA THR A 270 -10.25 -11.29 16.77
C THR A 270 -9.21 -12.20 16.10
N PRO A 271 -8.81 -13.32 16.74
CA PRO A 271 -7.96 -14.32 16.10
C PRO A 271 -8.52 -14.82 14.77
N SER A 272 -9.84 -15.05 14.68
CA SER A 272 -10.50 -15.50 13.46
C SER A 272 -10.38 -14.47 12.33
N ASP A 273 -10.58 -13.18 12.62
CA ASP A 273 -10.47 -12.13 11.59
C ASP A 273 -9.10 -12.12 10.91
N LEU A 274 -8.05 -12.33 11.71
CA LEU A 274 -6.67 -12.34 11.21
C LEU A 274 -6.30 -13.67 10.56
N ASP A 275 -6.80 -14.80 11.07
CA ASP A 275 -6.60 -16.11 10.44
C ASP A 275 -7.27 -16.18 9.07
N ASP A 276 -8.51 -15.71 8.95
CA ASP A 276 -9.22 -15.63 7.67
C ASP A 276 -8.49 -14.69 6.70
N HIS A 277 -7.96 -13.57 7.19
CA HIS A 277 -7.14 -12.67 6.39
C HIS A 277 -5.83 -13.31 5.91
N ILE A 278 -5.15 -14.09 6.75
CA ILE A 278 -3.94 -14.84 6.38
C ILE A 278 -4.27 -15.86 5.29
N GLN A 279 -5.36 -16.62 5.43
CA GLN A 279 -5.75 -17.61 4.43
C GLN A 279 -6.14 -16.97 3.09
N ASP A 280 -6.87 -15.85 3.12
CA ASP A 280 -7.17 -15.09 1.91
C ASP A 280 -5.90 -14.59 1.22
N LEU A 281 -4.94 -14.04 1.98
CA LEU A 281 -3.66 -13.59 1.44
C LEU A 281 -2.85 -14.74 0.83
N LEU A 282 -2.71 -15.88 1.51
CA LEU A 282 -2.01 -17.04 0.95
C LEU A 282 -2.66 -17.55 -0.33
N ARG A 283 -3.99 -17.51 -0.41
CA ARG A 283 -4.76 -17.82 -1.63
C ARG A 283 -4.46 -16.81 -2.74
N ARG A 284 -4.39 -15.52 -2.42
CA ARG A 284 -4.12 -14.43 -3.38
C ARG A 284 -2.69 -14.40 -3.86
N PHE A 285 -1.71 -14.62 -2.99
CA PHE A 285 -0.30 -14.81 -3.36
C PHE A 285 -0.13 -16.00 -4.33
N SER A 286 -1.00 -17.01 -4.23
CA SER A 286 -0.99 -18.19 -5.12
C SER A 286 -1.66 -17.93 -6.48
N ASN A 287 -2.18 -16.73 -6.73
CA ASN A 287 -2.86 -16.38 -7.99
C ASN A 287 -1.85 -16.17 -9.12
N HIS A 288 -1.64 -17.19 -9.95
CA HIS A 288 -0.71 -17.15 -11.08
C HIS A 288 -1.06 -16.05 -12.11
N ALA A 289 -2.32 -15.62 -12.20
CA ALA A 289 -2.74 -14.57 -13.14
C ALA A 289 -2.17 -13.18 -12.80
N LEU A 290 -1.64 -12.99 -11.58
CA LEU A 290 -0.96 -11.74 -11.20
C LEU A 290 0.48 -11.67 -11.72
N GLY A 291 1.11 -12.81 -12.02
CA GLY A 291 2.49 -12.83 -12.52
C GLY A 291 3.51 -12.21 -11.56
N ASP A 292 3.24 -12.26 -10.25
CA ASP A 292 4.11 -11.67 -9.24
C ASP A 292 5.43 -12.45 -9.15
N THR A 293 6.51 -11.84 -9.64
CA THR A 293 7.82 -12.47 -9.63
C THR A 293 8.49 -12.38 -8.27
N VAL A 294 9.23 -13.41 -7.91
CA VAL A 294 10.08 -13.46 -6.72
C VAL A 294 11.00 -12.24 -6.68
N HIS A 295 11.62 -11.88 -7.82
CA HIS A 295 12.43 -10.67 -7.96
C HIS A 295 11.67 -9.39 -7.59
N ARG A 296 10.51 -9.13 -8.21
CA ARG A 296 9.73 -7.90 -7.98
C ARG A 296 9.28 -7.79 -6.52
N VAL A 297 8.89 -8.91 -5.93
CA VAL A 297 8.35 -8.98 -4.57
C VAL A 297 9.46 -8.96 -3.51
N GLY A 298 10.64 -9.48 -3.79
CA GLY A 298 11.76 -9.53 -2.84
C GLY A 298 12.69 -8.32 -2.86
N ARG A 299 12.88 -7.66 -4.02
CA ARG A 299 13.85 -6.56 -4.19
C ARG A 299 13.57 -5.33 -3.31
N ASP A 300 14.45 -4.34 -3.29
CA ASP A 300 14.37 -3.13 -2.44
C ASP A 300 14.60 -3.48 -0.95
N LEU A 301 15.66 -4.27 -0.72
CA LEU A 301 16.07 -4.82 0.57
C LEU A 301 16.40 -3.73 1.57
N LYS A 302 17.11 -2.67 1.15
CA LYS A 302 17.48 -1.55 2.05
C LYS A 302 16.25 -0.94 2.72
N ARG A 303 15.10 -0.85 2.03
CA ARG A 303 13.85 -0.39 2.63
C ARG A 303 13.16 -1.49 3.44
N LYS A 304 13.04 -2.70 2.89
CA LYS A 304 12.27 -3.81 3.49
C LYS A 304 12.87 -4.40 4.76
N LEU A 305 14.18 -4.22 4.97
CA LEU A 305 14.90 -4.69 6.15
C LEU A 305 15.05 -3.63 7.25
N ARG A 306 14.58 -2.39 7.01
CA ARG A 306 14.63 -1.34 8.03
C ARG A 306 13.95 -1.73 9.33
N PHE A 307 14.40 -1.11 10.42
CA PHE A 307 13.86 -1.30 11.77
C PHE A 307 12.35 -1.02 11.89
N ASP A 308 11.79 -0.19 11.01
CA ASP A 308 10.40 0.23 11.00
C ASP A 308 9.57 -0.38 9.85
N ASP A 309 10.12 -1.31 9.07
CA ASP A 309 9.40 -1.98 7.96
C ASP A 309 8.97 -3.41 8.35
N ARG A 310 8.38 -4.11 7.38
CA ARG A 310 7.55 -5.31 7.51
C ARG A 310 8.12 -6.48 8.30
N LEU A 311 9.45 -6.65 8.33
CA LEU A 311 10.10 -7.77 9.01
C LEU A 311 10.63 -7.34 10.38
N LEU A 312 11.55 -6.38 10.43
CA LEU A 312 12.18 -6.03 11.70
C LEU A 312 11.25 -5.25 12.62
N GLY A 313 10.32 -4.45 12.08
CA GLY A 313 9.35 -3.70 12.88
C GLY A 313 8.52 -4.63 13.77
N ILE A 314 7.96 -5.70 13.20
CA ILE A 314 7.17 -6.66 13.98
C ILE A 314 8.05 -7.52 14.92
N ILE A 315 9.29 -7.84 14.52
CA ILE A 315 10.25 -8.53 15.41
C ILE A 315 10.56 -7.68 16.65
N ILE A 316 10.75 -6.37 16.46
CA ILE A 316 11.01 -5.42 17.55
C ILE A 316 9.82 -5.37 18.51
N GLU A 317 8.59 -5.27 17.98
CA GLU A 317 7.39 -5.26 18.83
C GLU A 317 7.18 -6.60 19.55
N ALA A 318 7.37 -7.73 18.85
CA ALA A 318 7.35 -9.05 19.47
C ALA A 318 8.38 -9.17 20.60
N GLN A 319 9.61 -8.70 20.37
CA GLN A 319 10.68 -8.76 21.36
C GLN A 319 10.39 -7.89 22.59
N LYS A 320 9.79 -6.70 22.41
CA LYS A 320 9.36 -5.83 23.52
C LYS A 320 8.24 -6.48 24.35
N LEU A 321 7.35 -7.23 23.71
CA LEU A 321 6.24 -7.93 24.33
C LEU A 321 6.62 -9.32 24.88
N GLY A 322 7.84 -9.80 24.63
CA GLY A 322 8.28 -11.14 25.04
C GLY A 322 7.61 -12.28 24.26
N MET A 323 7.23 -12.02 23.00
CA MET A 323 6.51 -12.95 22.13
C MET A 323 7.45 -13.67 21.14
N HIS A 324 6.95 -14.75 20.54
CA HIS A 324 7.65 -15.50 19.50
C HIS A 324 7.72 -14.72 18.19
N TRP A 325 8.84 -14.88 17.48
CA TRP A 325 9.11 -14.25 16.19
C TRP A 325 10.13 -15.02 15.35
N GLU A 326 10.49 -16.24 15.75
CA GLU A 326 11.53 -17.06 15.16
C GLU A 326 11.27 -17.35 13.67
N GLY A 327 10.01 -17.56 13.29
CA GLY A 327 9.58 -17.71 11.90
C GLY A 327 9.90 -16.47 11.07
N ILE A 328 9.49 -15.29 11.54
CA ILE A 328 9.78 -14.00 10.87
C ILE A 328 11.29 -13.74 10.82
N GLY A 329 12.01 -14.06 11.91
CA GLY A 329 13.47 -13.94 12.01
C GLY A 329 14.20 -14.75 10.94
N ARG A 330 13.78 -16.00 10.69
CA ARG A 330 14.34 -16.82 9.60
C ARG A 330 14.18 -16.15 8.24
N MET A 331 13.04 -15.49 7.98
CA MET A 331 12.82 -14.76 6.72
C MET A 331 13.76 -13.55 6.58
N TYR A 332 13.99 -12.81 7.67
CA TYR A 332 14.95 -11.71 7.69
C TYR A 332 16.37 -12.20 7.38
N VAL A 333 16.79 -13.32 7.98
CA VAL A 333 18.11 -13.92 7.71
C VAL A 333 18.24 -14.30 6.22
N LYS A 334 17.24 -14.96 5.62
CA LYS A 334 17.28 -15.31 4.19
C LYS A 334 17.31 -14.09 3.27
N ALA A 335 16.67 -12.99 3.67
CA ALA A 335 16.69 -11.74 2.91
C ALA A 335 18.10 -11.13 2.78
N LEU A 336 18.99 -11.35 3.75
CA LEU A 336 20.39 -10.90 3.71
C LEU A 336 21.24 -11.64 2.66
N SER A 337 20.68 -12.65 2.00
CA SER A 337 21.29 -13.39 0.88
C SER A 337 20.38 -13.41 -0.35
N PHE A 338 19.40 -12.51 -0.43
CA PHE A 338 18.42 -12.51 -1.51
C PHE A 338 18.97 -11.83 -2.77
N GLU A 339 19.24 -12.62 -3.80
CA GLU A 339 19.85 -12.17 -5.05
C GLU A 339 19.05 -12.59 -6.29
N ALA A 340 17.73 -12.76 -6.15
CA ALA A 340 16.89 -13.22 -7.25
C ALA A 340 16.95 -12.26 -8.46
N PRO A 341 17.33 -12.74 -9.65
CA PRO A 341 17.35 -11.93 -10.86
C PRO A 341 15.95 -11.71 -11.42
N ASP A 342 15.79 -10.70 -12.27
CA ASP A 342 14.59 -10.56 -13.09
C ASP A 342 14.51 -11.65 -14.17
N ALA A 343 13.45 -11.61 -14.99
CA ALA A 343 13.25 -12.59 -16.06
C ALA A 343 14.38 -12.60 -17.12
N GLY A 344 15.19 -11.54 -17.20
CA GLY A 344 16.35 -11.44 -18.08
C GLY A 344 17.66 -11.86 -17.42
N GLY A 345 17.64 -12.39 -16.19
CA GLY A 345 18.85 -12.75 -15.45
C GLY A 345 19.55 -11.56 -14.78
N THR A 346 18.93 -10.38 -14.74
CA THR A 346 19.54 -9.16 -14.22
C THR A 346 19.15 -8.94 -12.75
N PRO A 347 20.11 -8.78 -11.82
CA PRO A 347 19.79 -8.47 -10.44
C PRO A 347 19.34 -7.02 -10.27
N PHE A 348 18.69 -6.70 -9.14
CA PHE A 348 18.39 -5.32 -8.79
C PHE A 348 19.64 -4.63 -8.23
N LEU A 349 20.24 -3.71 -9.00
CA LEU A 349 21.57 -3.15 -8.69
C LEU A 349 21.68 -2.48 -7.33
N ASP A 350 20.62 -1.85 -6.83
CA ASP A 350 20.63 -1.24 -5.50
C ASP A 350 20.74 -2.28 -4.39
N ASP A 351 20.11 -3.44 -4.56
CA ASP A 351 20.23 -4.55 -3.61
C ASP A 351 21.61 -5.18 -3.67
N VAL A 352 22.18 -5.35 -4.86
CA VAL A 352 23.57 -5.84 -5.02
C VAL A 352 24.54 -4.94 -4.28
N ARG A 353 24.42 -3.61 -4.45
CA ARG A 353 25.26 -2.63 -3.74
C ARG A 353 25.04 -2.68 -2.23
N PHE A 354 23.79 -2.78 -1.80
CA PHE A 354 23.42 -2.89 -0.40
C PHE A 354 23.99 -4.16 0.25
N LEU A 355 23.78 -5.33 -0.33
CA LEU A 355 24.32 -6.61 0.17
C LEU A 355 25.85 -6.62 0.18
N SER A 356 26.49 -6.06 -0.86
CA SER A 356 27.95 -5.91 -0.91
C SER A 356 28.48 -5.07 0.27
N SER A 357 27.75 -4.05 0.71
CA SER A 357 28.13 -3.22 1.86
C SER A 357 28.09 -3.97 3.20
N LEU A 358 27.43 -5.13 3.25
CA LEU A 358 27.34 -5.98 4.45
C LEU A 358 28.45 -7.03 4.52
N ILE A 359 29.23 -7.21 3.46
CA ILE A 359 30.31 -8.21 3.39
C ILE A 359 31.43 -7.82 4.37
N GLY A 360 31.93 -8.80 5.12
CA GLY A 360 33.02 -8.62 6.08
C GLY A 360 32.61 -8.04 7.44
N LEU A 361 31.38 -7.53 7.57
CA LEU A 361 30.82 -7.10 8.87
C LEU A 361 30.59 -8.31 9.79
N SER A 362 30.75 -8.12 11.10
CA SER A 362 30.27 -9.09 12.08
C SER A 362 28.74 -9.25 11.98
N TRP A 363 28.20 -10.36 12.47
CA TRP A 363 26.75 -10.61 12.39
C TRP A 363 25.91 -9.46 12.98
N ARG A 364 26.30 -9.00 14.17
CA ARG A 364 25.68 -7.84 14.81
C ARG A 364 25.74 -6.58 13.96
N GLU A 365 26.88 -6.28 13.35
CA GLU A 365 27.04 -5.11 12.47
C GLU A 365 26.23 -5.23 11.19
N LYS A 366 26.05 -6.45 10.65
CA LYS A 366 25.13 -6.69 9.53
C LYS A 366 23.70 -6.34 9.90
N ILE A 367 23.20 -6.83 11.04
CA ILE A 367 21.83 -6.49 11.50
C ILE A 367 21.68 -4.99 11.72
N ARG A 368 22.65 -4.36 12.41
CA ARG A 368 22.65 -2.91 12.65
C ARG A 368 22.59 -2.09 11.36
N THR A 369 23.41 -2.46 10.38
CA THR A 369 23.52 -1.74 9.09
C THR A 369 22.31 -2.00 8.20
N ALA A 370 21.91 -3.26 8.06
CA ALA A 370 20.79 -3.66 7.20
C ALA A 370 19.46 -3.07 7.66
N SER A 371 19.30 -2.90 8.98
CA SER A 371 18.10 -2.32 9.58
C SER A 371 18.09 -0.81 9.64
N SER A 372 19.17 -0.13 9.23
CA SER A 372 19.35 1.29 9.49
C SER A 372 19.12 1.63 10.98
N TRP A 373 19.59 0.77 11.89
CA TRP A 373 19.31 0.88 13.34
C TRP A 373 19.69 2.24 13.92
N ASP A 374 20.77 2.83 13.42
CA ASP A 374 21.28 4.12 13.87
C ASP A 374 20.35 5.31 13.55
N GLU A 375 19.36 5.12 12.67
CA GLU A 375 18.29 6.09 12.42
C GLU A 375 17.13 5.96 13.42
N SER A 376 17.12 4.91 14.25
CA SER A 376 16.09 4.67 15.25
C SER A 376 16.44 5.30 16.60
N THR A 377 15.43 5.41 17.48
CA THR A 377 15.60 5.76 18.89
C THR A 377 15.75 4.53 19.79
N LEU A 378 15.91 3.34 19.22
CA LEU A 378 15.93 2.07 19.94
C LEU A 378 17.27 1.80 20.63
N SER A 379 17.24 1.09 21.75
CA SER A 379 18.44 0.82 22.55
C SER A 379 19.39 -0.17 21.87
N ARG A 380 20.68 -0.07 22.22
CA ARG A 380 21.70 -1.05 21.79
C ARG A 380 21.44 -2.44 22.39
N ASP A 381 20.93 -2.51 23.61
CA ASP A 381 20.61 -3.79 24.26
C ASP A 381 19.54 -4.56 23.48
N LEU A 382 18.54 -3.85 22.94
CA LEU A 382 17.51 -4.48 22.11
C LEU A 382 18.10 -5.03 20.81
N LEU A 383 18.98 -4.27 20.15
CA LEU A 383 19.72 -4.75 18.98
C LEU A 383 20.50 -6.02 19.31
N ASP A 384 21.17 -6.06 20.46
CA ASP A 384 22.02 -7.19 20.86
C ASP A 384 21.18 -8.44 21.07
N VAL A 385 20.04 -8.33 21.74
CA VAL A 385 19.10 -9.45 21.93
C VAL A 385 18.57 -9.95 20.59
N VAL A 386 18.10 -9.05 19.71
CA VAL A 386 17.55 -9.43 18.41
C VAL A 386 18.62 -10.05 17.53
N ALA A 387 19.80 -9.44 17.42
CA ALA A 387 20.89 -9.94 16.59
C ALA A 387 21.37 -11.32 17.06
N ASN A 388 21.58 -11.50 18.37
CA ASN A 388 22.01 -12.79 18.93
C ASN A 388 20.96 -13.88 18.66
N LYS A 389 19.68 -13.58 18.87
CA LYS A 389 18.60 -14.53 18.59
C LYS A 389 18.50 -14.86 17.10
N MET A 390 18.69 -13.89 16.20
CA MET A 390 18.74 -14.15 14.76
C MET A 390 19.96 -14.99 14.32
N GLU A 391 21.10 -14.86 15.00
CA GLU A 391 22.29 -15.68 14.71
C GLU A 391 22.00 -17.17 14.91
N LEU A 392 21.22 -17.50 15.94
CA LEU A 392 20.79 -18.86 16.25
C LEU A 392 19.78 -19.44 15.23
N LEU A 393 19.24 -18.59 14.33
CA LEU A 393 18.28 -18.98 13.30
C LEU A 393 18.93 -19.21 11.92
N MET A 394 20.23 -18.93 11.79
CA MET A 394 21.02 -19.21 10.57
C MET A 394 21.16 -20.71 10.35
#